data_AF-A0A5B0VRA4-F1
#
_entry.id   AF-A0A5B0VRA4-F1
#
_cell.length_a   1.000
_cell.length_b   1.000
_cell.length_c   1.000
_cell.angle_alpha   90.00
_cell.angle_beta   90.00
_cell.angle_gamma   90.00
#
_symmetry.space_group_name_H-M   'P 1'
#
loop_
_entity.id
_entity.type
_entity.pdbx_description
1 polymer ?
#
loop_
_entity_poly.entity_id
_entity_poly.type
_entity_poly.pdbx_seq_one_letter_code
_entity_poly.pdbx_strand_id
1 'polypeptide(L)' 'MDIMESVSCALVMVDLVDGYPVRCVIFCANLGGDADAIGTMAGAISGCAVSDLYPP' A
#
# COMPACT_ATOMS: atom_id res chain seq x y z
N MET A 1 4.60 -14.36 -9.12
CA MET A 1 3.41 -13.68 -8.57
C MET A 1 2.54 -13.32 -9.75
N ASP A 2 1.26 -13.68 -9.70
CA ASP A 2 0.30 -13.31 -10.73
C ASP A 2 -0.26 -11.91 -10.41
N ILE A 3 -0.64 -11.11 -11.42
CA ILE A 3 -1.14 -9.73 -11.25
C ILE A 3 -2.33 -9.69 -10.29
N MET A 4 -3.17 -10.72 -10.32
CA MET A 4 -4.34 -10.83 -9.46
C MET A 4 -3.98 -10.92 -7.96
N GLU A 5 -2.81 -11.45 -7.63
CA GLU A 5 -2.33 -11.55 -6.24
C GLU A 5 -1.81 -10.18 -5.75
N SER A 6 -1.06 -9.45 -6.58
CA SER A 6 -0.44 -8.18 -6.20
C SER A 6 -1.44 -7.06 -5.95
N VAL A 7 -2.48 -6.94 -6.79
CA VAL A 7 -3.52 -5.90 -6.63
C VAL A 7 -4.31 -6.12 -5.34
N SER A 8 -4.76 -7.36 -5.10
CA SER A 8 -5.49 -7.74 -3.90
C SER A 8 -4.67 -7.48 -2.64
N CYS A 9 -3.39 -7.85 -2.66
CA CYS A 9 -2.46 -7.64 -1.56
C CYS A 9 -2.27 -6.15 -1.26
N ALA A 10 -2.12 -5.31 -2.29
CA ALA A 10 -1.97 -3.87 -2.12
C ALA A 10 -3.19 -3.23 -1.45
N LEU A 11 -4.40 -3.62 -1.84
CA LEU A 11 -5.64 -3.11 -1.23
C LEU A 11 -5.74 -3.48 0.26
N VAL A 12 -5.44 -4.74 0.60
CA VAL A 12 -5.43 -5.18 2.00
C VAL A 12 -4.34 -4.47 2.81
N MET A 13 -3.18 -4.19 2.22
CA MET A 13 -2.11 -3.45 2.90
C MET A 13 -2.49 -2.01 3.23
N VAL A 14 -3.28 -1.36 2.37
CA VAL A 14 -3.81 -0.02 2.65
C VAL A 14 -4.78 -0.06 3.83
N ASP A 15 -5.69 -1.04 3.85
CA ASP A 15 -6.67 -1.22 4.93
C ASP A 15 -5.99 -1.59 6.26
N LEU A 16 -5.02 -2.52 6.24
CA LEU A 16 -4.29 -3.00 7.42
C LEU A 16 -3.57 -1.89 8.20
N VAL A 17 -3.13 -0.84 7.50
CA VAL A 17 -2.37 0.27 8.09
C VAL A 17 -3.19 1.55 8.17
N ASP A 18 -4.52 1.46 8.16
CA ASP A 18 -5.46 2.60 8.24
C ASP A 18 -5.17 3.70 7.20
N GLY A 19 -4.69 3.32 6.01
CA GLY A 19 -4.34 4.27 4.96
C GLY A 19 -3.12 5.13 5.24
N TYR A 20 -2.31 4.87 6.28
CA TYR A 20 -1.09 5.63 6.56
C TYR A 20 0.04 5.29 5.55
N PRO A 21 0.49 6.22 4.68
CA PRO A 21 1.33 5.89 3.53
C PRO A 21 2.70 5.34 3.91
N VAL A 22 3.35 5.99 4.88
CA VAL A 22 4.67 5.56 5.36
C VAL A 22 4.60 4.19 6.00
N ARG A 23 3.56 3.91 6.79
CA ARG A 23 3.35 2.58 7.39
C ARG A 23 3.07 1.54 6.31
N CYS A 24 2.27 1.88 5.31
CA CYS A 24 1.93 1.00 4.20
C CYS A 24 3.17 0.52 3.44
N VAL A 25 4.06 1.45 3.06
CA VAL A 25 5.31 1.11 2.35
C VAL A 25 6.25 0.27 3.21
N ILE A 26 6.38 0.59 4.51
CA ILE A 26 7.20 -0.21 5.45
C ILE A 26 6.65 -1.63 5.58
N PHE A 27 5.33 -1.81 5.68
CA PHE A 27 4.72 -3.14 5.80
C PHE A 27 4.85 -3.94 4.51
N CYS A 28 4.63 -3.32 3.34
CA CYS A 28 4.80 -3.99 2.05
C CYS A 28 6.23 -4.52 1.85
N ALA A 29 7.24 -3.79 2.31
CA ALA A 29 8.65 -4.22 2.23
C ALA A 29 8.93 -5.54 2.99
N ASN A 30 8.08 -5.93 3.95
CA ASN A 30 8.23 -7.17 4.72
C ASN A 30 7.59 -8.40 4.04
N LEU A 31 6.85 -8.25 2.94
CA LEU A 31 6.18 -9.36 2.25
C LEU A 31 7.14 -10.30 1.49
N GLY A 32 8.26 -9.76 1.00
CA GLY A 32 9.08 -10.43 -0.01
C GLY A 32 8.36 -10.56 -1.36
N GLY A 33 8.95 -11.28 -2.31
CA GLY A 33 8.39 -11.42 -3.66
C GLY A 33 8.29 -10.08 -4.39
N ASP A 34 7.09 -9.72 -4.84
CA ASP A 34 6.76 -8.53 -5.65
C ASP A 34 6.49 -7.28 -4.77
N ALA A 35 7.24 -7.17 -3.66
CA ALA A 35 7.02 -6.19 -2.60
C ALA A 35 7.12 -4.74 -3.08
N ASP A 36 7.95 -4.45 -4.09
CA ASP A 36 8.09 -3.14 -4.70
C ASP A 36 6.85 -2.76 -5.52
N ALA A 37 6.28 -3.68 -6.29
CA ALA A 37 5.05 -3.47 -7.03
C ALA A 37 3.85 -3.27 -6.10
N ILE A 38 3.70 -4.14 -5.08
CA ILE A 38 2.66 -4.04 -4.05
C ILE A 38 2.81 -2.72 -3.28
N GLY A 39 4.01 -2.41 -2.82
CA GLY A 39 4.32 -1.19 -2.07
C GLY A 39 4.08 0.08 -2.87
N THR A 40 4.35 0.07 -4.17
CA THR A 40 4.06 1.18 -5.07
C THR A 40 2.56 1.43 -5.19
N MET A 41 1.76 0.38 -5.44
CA MET A 41 0.30 0.50 -5.52
C MET A 41 -0.30 0.95 -4.20
N ALA A 42 0.08 0.30 -3.10
CA ALA A 42 -0.45 0.58 -1.77
C ALA A 42 -0.05 1.99 -1.29
N GLY A 43 1.20 2.40 -1.55
CA GLY A 43 1.71 3.74 -1.27
C GLY A 43 0.98 4.85 -2.05
N ALA A 44 0.68 4.62 -3.33
CA ALA A 44 -0.06 5.58 -4.15
C ALA A 44 -1.51 5.76 -3.66
N ILE A 45 -2.19 4.65 -3.34
CA ILE A 45 -3.58 4.68 -2.84
C ILE A 45 -3.65 5.38 -1.48
N SER A 46 -2.80 4.97 -0.54
CA SER A 46 -2.74 5.57 0.80
C SER A 46 -2.36 7.06 0.75
N GLY A 47 -1.42 7.44 -0.13
CA GLY A 47 -1.04 8.84 -0.34
C GLY A 47 -2.21 9.73 -0.80
N CYS A 48 -3.05 9.21 -1.69
CA CYS A 48 -4.28 9.89 -2.14
C CYS A 48 -5.29 10.08 -0.99
N ALA A 49 -5.51 9.04 -0.19
CA ALA A 49 -6.43 9.10 0.95
C ALA A 49 -5.98 10.10 2.03
N VAL A 50 -4.68 10.19 2.31
CA VAL A 50 -4.15 11.19 3.26
C VAL A 50 -4.33 12.60 2.75
N SER A 51 -4.12 12.88 1.46
CA SER A 51 -4.39 14.23 0.93
C SER A 51 -5.84 14.68 1.08
N ASP A 52 -6.79 13.74 1.14
CA ASP A 52 -8.22 14.03 1.30
C ASP A 52 -8.66 14.11 2.78
N LEU A 53 -8.07 13.31 3.68
CA LEU A 53 -8.40 13.29 5.12
C LEU A 53 -7.50 14.16 6.02
N TYR A 54 -6.28 14.46 5.59
CA TYR A 54 -5.28 15.28 6.30
C TYR A 54 -4.56 16.20 5.28
N PRO A 55 -5.18 17.32 4.88
CA PRO A 55 -4.49 18.33 4.10
C PRO A 55 -3.32 18.91 4.93
N PRO A 56 -2.27 19.45 4.27
CA PRO A 56 -1.08 19.98 4.95
C PRO A 56 -1.39 21.12 5.92
#